data_AF-A0A4Y2JNG6-F1
#
_entry.id   AF-A0A4Y2JNG6-F1
#
_cell.length_a   1.000
_cell.length_b   1.000
_cell.length_c   1.000
_cell.angle_alpha   90.00
_cell.angle_beta   90.00
_cell.angle_gamma   90.00
#
_symmetry.space_group_name_H-M   'P 1'
#
loop_
_entity.id
_entity.type
_entity.pdbx_description
1 polymer ?
#
loop_
_entity_poly.entity_id
_entity_poly.type
_entity_poly.pdbx_seq_one_letter_code
_entity_poly.pdbx_strand_id
1 'polypeptide(L)'
;MKFPYIELLCFCIILGISSAQMRSSEPEPKYCRAAVHELKQYDDETSSGMEIINKNLEKYGVAASLAAWNNVDIIVFPEKGLFPMKMDNMTWFLNYAEDVPHGKKKANPCNDNKFSNSPILRNFSCTAQKYNFFVVATLIDVKECKVHKSCKNRRNKNNCVTDSSDCPDSGYFNFNTLVVFDREGTLVARYYKRHPFTPLEKGISTPKYPERAYFKDGSCSYTTDIGFDFLFNDSFIDIQKRPRTTGVSYGNWWFDHTPLHYFSIPSQQAWSLTNKVTVLSSDVHAPNLASLGSGIYIPGKGAVIYSYNPDGRSKLLISNIPTSKSGAGLDKNALDTKFFYIDDDDTVTELNGEEPRDFKEECGENVLGMNPSSLTDYRCKQTEVQQYTFVKLNRTEDYIEICSNSFCCSLEYQAESMDETFY
;
A
#
# COMPACT_ATOMS: atom_id res chain seq x y z
N MET A 1 -20.89 -46.48 -81.94
CA MET A 1 -19.70 -46.45 -82.81
C MET A 1 -18.72 -45.43 -82.26
N LYS A 2 -17.43 -45.71 -82.38
CA LYS A 2 -16.30 -45.09 -81.65
C LYS A 2 -15.97 -43.63 -82.08
N PHE A 3 -15.23 -42.98 -81.16
CA PHE A 3 -14.23 -41.89 -81.30
C PHE A 3 -14.73 -40.42 -81.27
N PRO A 4 -13.86 -39.43 -80.97
CA PRO A 4 -12.86 -39.34 -79.88
C PRO A 4 -12.78 -37.94 -79.20
N TYR A 5 -11.96 -37.91 -78.14
CA TYR A 5 -11.28 -36.80 -77.45
C TYR A 5 -11.07 -35.45 -78.18
N ILE A 6 -11.32 -34.36 -77.44
CA ILE A 6 -10.59 -33.09 -77.52
C ILE A 6 -10.21 -32.69 -76.09
N GLU A 7 -8.90 -32.48 -75.87
CA GLU A 7 -8.32 -31.96 -74.63
C GLU A 7 -8.68 -30.47 -74.43
N LEU A 8 -9.05 -30.09 -73.21
CA LEU A 8 -8.99 -28.70 -72.77
C LEU A 8 -8.33 -28.64 -71.39
N LEU A 9 -7.11 -28.12 -71.38
CA LEU A 9 -6.33 -27.80 -70.19
C LEU A 9 -7.07 -26.76 -69.33
N CYS A 10 -7.52 -27.17 -68.15
CA CYS A 10 -8.15 -26.30 -67.17
C CYS A 10 -7.06 -25.66 -66.29
N PHE A 11 -6.88 -24.34 -66.39
CA PHE A 11 -6.04 -23.56 -65.48
C PHE A 11 -6.74 -23.47 -64.11
N CYS A 12 -6.26 -24.23 -63.12
CA CYS A 12 -6.67 -24.06 -61.73
C CYS A 12 -6.05 -22.79 -61.14
N ILE A 13 -6.86 -21.74 -60.99
CA ILE A 13 -6.53 -20.59 -60.15
C ILE A 13 -6.68 -21.04 -58.69
N ILE A 14 -5.55 -21.20 -57.99
CA ILE A 14 -5.52 -21.41 -56.55
C ILE A 14 -5.88 -20.08 -55.88
N LEU A 15 -7.16 -19.91 -55.54
CA LEU A 15 -7.59 -18.88 -54.59
C LEU A 15 -7.08 -19.29 -53.20
N GLY A 16 -5.99 -18.68 -52.77
CA GLY A 16 -5.51 -18.78 -51.39
C GLY A 16 -6.54 -18.17 -50.44
N ILE A 17 -7.36 -19.02 -49.82
CA ILE A 17 -8.17 -18.64 -48.66
C ILE A 17 -7.18 -18.40 -47.52
N SER A 18 -6.84 -17.13 -47.30
CA SER A 18 -6.19 -16.71 -46.07
C SER A 18 -7.17 -16.98 -44.93
N SER A 19 -6.91 -18.03 -44.15
CA SER A 19 -7.52 -18.21 -42.84
C SER A 19 -7.01 -17.10 -41.93
N ALA A 20 -7.64 -15.93 -42.02
CA ALA A 20 -7.58 -14.92 -40.99
C ALA A 20 -8.15 -15.56 -39.72
N GLN A 21 -7.25 -16.08 -38.89
CA GLN A 21 -7.56 -16.57 -37.57
C GLN A 21 -8.01 -15.35 -36.78
N MET A 22 -9.34 -15.14 -36.71
CA MET A 22 -9.94 -14.22 -35.75
C MET A 22 -9.48 -14.71 -34.37
N ARG A 23 -8.44 -14.05 -33.83
CA ARG A 23 -8.23 -14.03 -32.38
C ARG A 23 -9.52 -13.43 -31.81
N SER A 24 -10.40 -14.27 -31.28
CA SER A 24 -11.33 -13.80 -30.26
C SER A 24 -10.45 -13.19 -29.18
N SER A 25 -10.48 -11.88 -29.03
CA SER A 25 -9.99 -11.26 -27.81
C SER A 25 -10.77 -11.92 -26.68
N GLU A 26 -10.10 -12.71 -25.85
CA GLU A 26 -10.70 -13.14 -24.59
C GLU A 26 -11.27 -11.89 -23.90
N PRO A 27 -12.50 -11.96 -23.37
CA PRO A 27 -13.05 -10.82 -22.64
C PRO A 27 -12.06 -10.46 -21.52
N GLU A 28 -11.66 -9.20 -21.47
CA GLU A 28 -10.77 -8.67 -20.43
C GLU A 28 -11.19 -9.22 -19.06
N PRO A 29 -10.25 -9.77 -18.27
CA PRO A 29 -10.57 -10.32 -16.97
C PRO A 29 -11.29 -9.26 -16.13
N LYS A 30 -12.40 -9.66 -15.51
CA LYS A 30 -13.24 -8.75 -14.69
C LYS A 30 -12.57 -8.35 -13.38
N TYR A 31 -11.36 -8.83 -13.12
CA TYR A 31 -10.58 -8.61 -11.91
C TYR A 31 -9.12 -8.34 -12.24
N CYS A 32 -8.40 -7.80 -11.27
CA CYS A 32 -6.94 -7.84 -11.21
C CYS A 32 -6.53 -8.60 -9.96
N ARG A 33 -5.35 -9.21 -9.96
CA ARG A 33 -4.83 -9.96 -8.82
C ARG A 33 -3.85 -9.10 -8.04
N ALA A 34 -4.18 -8.77 -6.80
CA ALA A 34 -3.38 -7.87 -5.99
C ALA A 34 -2.75 -8.60 -4.80
N ALA A 35 -1.56 -8.14 -4.40
CA ALA A 35 -0.90 -8.56 -3.18
C ALA A 35 -0.54 -7.37 -2.29
N VAL A 36 -0.59 -7.57 -0.98
CA VAL A 36 -0.06 -6.65 0.03
C VAL A 36 0.90 -7.41 0.93
N HIS A 37 2.05 -6.80 1.24
CA HIS A 37 3.10 -7.41 2.04
C HIS A 37 3.19 -6.72 3.41
N GLU A 38 2.85 -7.43 4.48
CA GLU A 38 3.12 -6.98 5.85
C GLU A 38 4.58 -7.34 6.21
N LEU A 39 5.41 -6.34 6.50
CA LEU A 39 6.86 -6.57 6.67
C LEU A 39 7.29 -6.53 8.14
N LYS A 40 7.79 -7.65 8.66
CA LYS A 40 8.67 -7.62 9.85
C LYS A 40 10.06 -7.16 9.43
N GLN A 41 10.37 -5.92 9.75
CA GLN A 41 11.63 -5.30 9.38
C GLN A 41 12.82 -6.04 10.01
N TYR A 42 13.90 -6.14 9.26
CA TYR A 42 15.22 -6.40 9.83
C TYR A 42 15.74 -5.10 10.45
N ASP A 43 16.04 -5.11 11.76
CA ASP A 43 16.33 -3.91 12.55
C ASP A 43 17.54 -4.05 13.50
N ASP A 44 18.41 -5.04 13.25
CA ASP A 44 19.62 -5.27 14.07
C ASP A 44 20.50 -4.01 14.19
N GLU A 45 20.62 -3.50 15.42
CA GLU A 45 21.35 -2.27 15.74
C GLU A 45 22.85 -2.34 15.42
N THR A 46 23.43 -3.54 15.37
CA THR A 46 24.85 -3.74 15.04
C THR A 46 25.14 -3.59 13.54
N SER A 47 24.11 -3.67 12.70
CA SER A 47 24.23 -3.55 11.25
C SER A 47 24.28 -2.09 10.79
N SER A 48 25.06 -1.83 9.74
CA SER A 48 25.04 -0.54 9.05
C SER A 48 23.68 -0.28 8.41
N GLY A 49 23.37 0.99 8.12
CA GLY A 49 22.09 1.35 7.50
C GLY A 49 21.90 0.73 6.12
N MET A 50 22.95 0.59 5.30
CA MET A 50 22.85 -0.12 4.01
C MET A 50 22.61 -1.62 4.17
N GLU A 51 23.22 -2.27 5.16
CA GLU A 51 22.97 -3.70 5.42
C GLU A 51 21.51 -3.93 5.82
N ILE A 52 20.97 -3.06 6.68
CA ILE A 52 19.55 -3.05 7.06
C ILE A 52 18.65 -2.89 5.81
N ILE A 53 18.93 -1.90 4.97
CA ILE A 53 18.16 -1.64 3.75
C ILE A 53 18.22 -2.85 2.82
N ASN A 54 19.41 -3.43 2.60
CA ASN A 54 19.59 -4.57 1.71
C ASN A 54 18.84 -5.80 2.21
N LYS A 55 18.90 -6.13 3.51
CA LYS A 55 18.15 -7.25 4.08
C LYS A 55 16.63 -7.05 3.97
N ASN A 56 16.14 -5.83 4.15
CA ASN A 56 14.72 -5.53 3.94
C ASN A 56 14.31 -5.59 2.46
N LEU A 57 15.20 -5.21 1.52
CA LEU A 57 15.00 -5.41 0.08
C LEU A 57 15.01 -6.90 -0.31
N GLU A 58 15.83 -7.73 0.34
CA GLU A 58 15.83 -9.19 0.15
C GLU A 58 14.49 -9.79 0.59
N LYS A 59 13.95 -9.38 1.74
CA LYS A 59 12.61 -9.75 2.20
C LYS A 59 11.51 -9.35 1.20
N TYR A 60 11.59 -8.14 0.63
CA TYR A 60 10.71 -7.75 -0.48
C TYR A 60 10.86 -8.67 -1.70
N GLY A 61 12.08 -9.11 -2.00
CA GLY A 61 12.37 -10.07 -3.06
C GLY A 61 11.71 -11.44 -2.86
N VAL A 62 11.70 -11.96 -1.63
CA VAL A 62 11.01 -13.21 -1.28
C VAL A 62 9.50 -13.08 -1.49
N ALA A 63 8.90 -12.02 -0.95
CA ALA A 63 7.48 -11.72 -1.14
C ALA A 63 7.11 -11.51 -2.63
N ALA A 64 7.95 -10.79 -3.38
CA ALA A 64 7.81 -10.57 -4.81
C ALA A 64 7.86 -11.88 -5.62
N SER A 65 8.81 -12.76 -5.29
CA SER A 65 8.92 -14.08 -5.91
C SER A 65 7.66 -14.91 -5.68
N LEU A 66 7.18 -14.97 -4.42
CA LEU A 66 5.96 -15.69 -4.06
C LEU A 66 4.69 -15.10 -4.71
N ALA A 67 4.60 -13.78 -4.81
CA ALA A 67 3.54 -13.08 -5.53
C ALA A 67 3.55 -13.44 -7.04
N ALA A 68 4.72 -13.51 -7.65
CA ALA A 68 4.87 -13.91 -9.06
C ALA A 68 4.38 -15.35 -9.29
N TRP A 69 4.72 -16.29 -8.40
CA TRP A 69 4.20 -17.67 -8.44
C TRP A 69 2.68 -17.75 -8.37
N ASN A 70 2.05 -16.75 -7.76
CA ASN A 70 0.61 -16.61 -7.64
C ASN A 70 -0.01 -15.71 -8.70
N ASN A 71 0.69 -15.39 -9.80
CA ASN A 71 0.20 -14.57 -10.92
C ASN A 71 -0.34 -13.19 -10.51
N VAL A 72 0.31 -12.54 -9.55
CA VAL A 72 -0.06 -11.21 -9.08
C VAL A 72 0.23 -10.15 -10.14
N ASP A 73 -0.69 -9.18 -10.29
CA ASP A 73 -0.59 -8.04 -11.19
C ASP A 73 0.05 -6.81 -10.53
N ILE A 74 -0.14 -6.68 -9.21
CA ILE A 74 0.38 -5.57 -8.40
C ILE A 74 0.72 -6.02 -6.98
N ILE A 75 1.89 -5.64 -6.47
CA ILE A 75 2.26 -5.78 -5.07
C ILE A 75 2.46 -4.41 -4.43
N VAL A 76 1.93 -4.25 -3.21
CA VAL A 76 2.13 -3.05 -2.38
C VAL A 76 3.01 -3.41 -1.20
N PHE A 77 4.04 -2.59 -0.98
CA PHE A 77 4.96 -2.65 0.15
C PHE A 77 4.72 -1.52 1.15
N PRO A 78 5.13 -1.69 2.43
CA PRO A 78 4.82 -0.72 3.48
C PRO A 78 5.49 0.64 3.31
N GLU A 79 4.94 1.63 4.00
CA GLU A 79 5.64 2.89 4.23
C GLU A 79 6.85 2.61 5.12
N LYS A 80 8.01 3.20 4.79
CA LYS A 80 9.23 3.12 5.59
C LYS A 80 9.70 1.68 5.89
N GLY A 81 9.23 0.67 5.15
CA GLY A 81 9.61 -0.72 5.37
C GLY A 81 11.11 -0.99 5.26
N LEU A 82 11.87 -0.17 4.53
CA LEU A 82 13.34 -0.25 4.47
C LEU A 82 14.08 0.45 5.63
N PHE A 83 13.36 1.21 6.44
CA PHE A 83 13.92 2.14 7.42
C PHE A 83 13.31 1.92 8.82
N PRO A 84 13.72 0.86 9.54
CA PRO A 84 13.28 0.65 10.92
C PRO A 84 13.59 1.85 11.82
N MET A 85 12.79 1.97 12.89
CA MET A 85 12.90 3.09 13.82
C MET A 85 14.16 2.95 14.65
N LYS A 86 14.98 4.01 14.72
CA LYS A 86 16.16 4.08 15.59
C LYS A 86 16.01 5.26 16.54
N MET A 87 15.72 4.98 17.81
CA MET A 87 15.36 5.99 18.81
C MET A 87 16.50 6.98 19.10
N ASP A 88 17.74 6.54 18.98
CA ASP A 88 18.95 7.34 19.15
C ASP A 88 19.22 8.28 17.95
N ASN A 89 18.73 7.93 16.76
CA ASN A 89 18.90 8.72 15.54
C ASN A 89 17.68 8.64 14.62
N MET A 90 16.65 9.42 14.94
CA MET A 90 15.40 9.53 14.15
C MET A 90 15.56 10.15 12.74
N THR A 91 16.79 10.41 12.28
CA THR A 91 17.08 10.99 10.96
C THR A 91 18.00 10.12 10.09
N TRP A 92 18.40 8.94 10.57
CA TRP A 92 19.40 8.10 9.89
C TRP A 92 19.02 7.76 8.44
N PHE A 93 17.73 7.57 8.17
CA PHE A 93 17.20 7.24 6.85
C PHE A 93 17.48 8.30 5.79
N LEU A 94 17.73 9.56 6.19
CA LEU A 94 18.04 10.65 5.26
C LEU A 94 19.37 10.44 4.53
N ASN A 95 20.31 9.69 5.13
CA ASN A 95 21.60 9.36 4.51
C ASN A 95 21.46 8.42 3.29
N TYR A 96 20.27 7.82 3.11
CA TYR A 96 19.98 6.85 2.07
C TYR A 96 18.89 7.35 1.11
N ALA A 97 18.65 8.66 1.09
CA ALA A 97 17.73 9.27 0.15
C ALA A 97 18.30 9.26 -1.28
N GLU A 98 17.44 9.03 -2.27
CA GLU A 98 17.80 8.94 -3.69
C GLU A 98 17.05 9.99 -4.52
N ASP A 99 17.65 10.50 -5.60
CA ASP A 99 16.97 11.46 -6.48
C ASP A 99 15.93 10.73 -7.36
N VAL A 100 14.67 10.74 -6.92
CA VAL A 100 13.56 10.12 -7.66
C VAL A 100 13.17 11.02 -8.85
N PRO A 101 13.24 10.52 -10.10
CA PRO A 101 12.84 11.31 -11.25
C PRO A 101 11.35 11.62 -11.19
N HIS A 102 10.94 12.69 -11.85
CA HIS A 102 9.52 13.02 -11.93
C HIS A 102 8.76 11.88 -12.65
N GLY A 103 7.68 11.37 -12.04
CA GLY A 103 6.93 10.20 -12.55
C GLY A 103 6.33 10.31 -13.96
N LYS A 104 6.30 11.50 -14.58
CA LYS A 104 5.89 11.66 -16.00
C LYS A 104 7.05 11.49 -16.98
N LYS A 105 8.28 11.42 -16.49
CA LYS A 105 9.47 11.11 -17.30
C LYS A 105 9.59 9.60 -17.35
N LYS A 106 9.58 9.02 -18.56
CA LYS A 106 9.92 7.61 -18.75
C LYS A 106 11.34 7.36 -18.22
N ALA A 107 11.43 6.71 -17.08
CA ALA A 107 12.69 6.37 -16.43
C ALA A 107 12.61 4.92 -15.98
N ASN A 108 13.56 4.10 -16.40
CA ASN A 108 13.66 2.71 -16.00
C ASN A 108 14.99 2.50 -15.26
N PRO A 109 14.99 2.61 -13.92
CA PRO A 109 16.19 2.45 -13.12
C PRO A 109 16.93 1.13 -13.33
N CYS A 110 16.24 0.03 -13.63
CA CYS A 110 16.87 -1.26 -13.84
C CYS A 110 17.85 -1.26 -15.03
N ASN A 111 17.42 -0.66 -16.15
CA ASN A 111 18.18 -0.69 -17.41
C ASN A 111 19.06 0.54 -17.65
N ASP A 112 18.86 1.63 -16.91
CA ASP A 112 19.57 2.89 -17.13
C ASP A 112 20.72 3.07 -16.10
N ASN A 113 21.95 3.12 -16.61
CA ASN A 113 23.17 3.26 -15.81
C ASN A 113 23.22 4.55 -14.99
N LYS A 114 22.44 5.59 -15.32
CA LYS A 114 22.40 6.82 -14.51
C LYS A 114 21.89 6.60 -13.08
N PHE A 115 21.22 5.48 -12.82
CA PHE A 115 20.74 5.09 -11.50
C PHE A 115 21.70 4.14 -10.78
N SER A 116 22.95 3.96 -11.25
CA SER A 116 23.93 3.07 -10.60
C SER A 116 24.14 3.36 -9.11
N ASN A 117 23.97 4.63 -8.72
CA ASN A 117 24.09 5.12 -7.34
C ASN A 117 22.72 5.26 -6.65
N SER A 118 21.69 4.60 -7.19
CA SER A 118 20.32 4.58 -6.65
C SER A 118 19.88 3.12 -6.44
N PRO A 119 20.55 2.38 -5.54
CA PRO A 119 20.31 0.95 -5.34
C PRO A 119 18.86 0.61 -4.99
N ILE A 120 18.15 1.46 -4.24
CA ILE A 120 16.75 1.23 -3.84
C ILE A 120 15.83 1.34 -5.07
N LEU A 121 15.93 2.44 -5.83
CA LEU A 121 15.17 2.62 -7.07
C LEU A 121 15.47 1.52 -8.10
N ARG A 122 16.74 1.12 -8.24
CA ARG A 122 17.13 0.01 -9.12
C ARG A 122 16.50 -1.29 -8.67
N ASN A 123 16.51 -1.60 -7.38
CA ASN A 123 15.93 -2.83 -6.85
C ASN A 123 14.42 -2.90 -7.14
N PHE A 124 13.66 -1.83 -6.85
CA PHE A 124 12.23 -1.78 -7.13
C PHE A 124 11.92 -1.94 -8.63
N SER A 125 12.63 -1.20 -9.48
CA SER A 125 12.49 -1.26 -10.94
C SER A 125 12.82 -2.64 -11.50
N CYS A 126 13.93 -3.24 -11.05
CA CYS A 126 14.32 -4.58 -11.50
C CYS A 126 13.39 -5.67 -10.97
N THR A 127 12.85 -5.53 -9.76
CA THR A 127 11.86 -6.47 -9.22
C THR A 127 10.59 -6.47 -10.08
N ALA A 128 10.07 -5.27 -10.41
CA ALA A 128 8.92 -5.13 -11.29
C ALA A 128 9.18 -5.74 -12.68
N GLN A 129 10.33 -5.43 -13.28
CA GLN A 129 10.73 -5.97 -14.59
C GLN A 129 10.92 -7.49 -14.58
N LYS A 130 11.57 -8.03 -13.53
CA LYS A 130 11.90 -9.45 -13.41
C LYS A 130 10.64 -10.31 -13.26
N TYR A 131 9.67 -9.84 -12.48
CA TYR A 131 8.46 -10.60 -12.17
C TYR A 131 7.23 -10.15 -12.98
N ASN A 132 7.38 -9.15 -13.84
CA ASN A 132 6.37 -8.69 -14.80
C ASN A 132 5.06 -8.24 -14.14
N PHE A 133 5.14 -7.51 -13.03
CA PHE A 133 4.00 -6.94 -12.30
C PHE A 133 4.29 -5.52 -11.81
N PHE A 134 3.27 -4.80 -11.36
CA PHE A 134 3.42 -3.48 -10.76
C PHE A 134 4.00 -3.55 -9.35
N VAL A 135 5.02 -2.75 -9.07
CA VAL A 135 5.59 -2.59 -7.71
C VAL A 135 5.20 -1.23 -7.18
N VAL A 136 4.55 -1.20 -6.02
CA VAL A 136 4.29 0.02 -5.23
C VAL A 136 5.13 -0.03 -3.96
N ALA A 137 6.03 0.93 -3.79
CA ALA A 137 6.95 0.96 -2.65
C ALA A 137 7.26 2.39 -2.23
N THR A 138 7.82 2.55 -1.03
CA THR A 138 8.23 3.86 -0.50
C THR A 138 9.75 3.95 -0.36
N LEU A 139 10.28 5.16 -0.58
CA LEU A 139 11.65 5.55 -0.28
C LEU A 139 11.72 7.03 0.10
N ILE A 140 12.92 7.51 0.42
CA ILE A 140 13.16 8.93 0.67
C ILE A 140 13.68 9.57 -0.63
N ASP A 141 12.94 10.52 -1.16
CA ASP A 141 13.38 11.32 -2.31
C ASP A 141 14.17 12.52 -1.83
N VAL A 142 15.36 12.75 -2.38
CA VAL A 142 16.15 13.95 -2.14
C VAL A 142 16.12 14.89 -3.34
N LYS A 143 15.95 16.18 -3.06
CA LYS A 143 16.00 17.24 -4.05
C LYS A 143 16.84 18.41 -3.55
N GLU A 144 17.91 18.70 -4.26
CA GLU A 144 18.69 19.93 -4.05
C GLU A 144 17.76 21.15 -4.10
N CYS A 145 17.86 22.01 -3.08
CA CYS A 145 17.16 23.28 -3.03
C CYS A 145 17.82 24.25 -4.01
N LYS A 146 17.05 24.72 -5.00
CA LYS A 146 17.58 25.65 -6.00
C LYS A 146 16.81 26.95 -5.96
N VAL A 147 17.55 28.04 -5.72
CA VAL A 147 17.02 29.40 -5.72
C VAL A 147 16.89 29.88 -7.16
N HIS A 148 15.71 30.37 -7.51
CA HIS A 148 15.36 30.79 -8.87
C HIS A 148 14.57 32.09 -8.86
N LYS A 149 14.72 32.89 -9.94
CA LYS A 149 13.94 34.13 -10.11
C LYS A 149 12.42 33.88 -10.14
N SER A 150 11.98 32.70 -10.58
CA SER A 150 10.57 32.31 -10.62
C SER A 150 10.40 30.79 -10.69
N CYS A 151 9.38 30.29 -9.98
CA CYS A 151 9.01 28.87 -9.93
C CYS A 151 7.72 28.51 -10.70
N LYS A 152 7.01 29.50 -11.27
CA LYS A 152 5.66 29.33 -11.83
C LYS A 152 5.55 28.22 -12.90
N ASN A 153 6.54 28.10 -13.78
CA ASN A 153 6.53 27.19 -14.93
C ASN A 153 7.46 25.96 -14.78
N ARG A 154 8.00 25.71 -13.59
CA ARG A 154 8.90 24.58 -13.38
C ARG A 154 8.13 23.28 -13.20
N ARG A 155 8.69 22.18 -13.71
CA ARG A 155 8.14 20.82 -13.52
C ARG A 155 8.35 20.35 -12.08
N ASN A 156 9.51 20.62 -11.49
CA ASN A 156 9.79 20.26 -10.10
C ASN A 156 9.56 21.49 -9.20
N LYS A 157 8.28 21.79 -8.90
CA LYS A 157 7.95 22.98 -8.09
C LYS A 157 8.29 22.81 -6.62
N ASN A 158 8.28 21.58 -6.12
CA ASN A 158 8.50 21.26 -4.71
C ASN A 158 9.92 21.54 -4.21
N ASN A 159 10.92 21.63 -5.10
CA ASN A 159 12.30 21.99 -4.74
C ASN A 159 12.77 23.31 -5.39
N CYS A 160 11.83 24.10 -5.90
CA CYS A 160 12.10 25.42 -6.45
C CYS A 160 11.70 26.48 -5.43
N VAL A 161 12.65 27.35 -5.06
CA VAL A 161 12.39 28.48 -4.16
C VAL A 161 12.76 29.79 -4.84
N THR A 162 12.13 30.89 -4.42
CA THR A 162 12.47 32.25 -4.88
C THR A 162 13.29 33.04 -3.85
N ASP A 163 13.29 32.59 -2.60
CA ASP A 163 14.10 33.11 -1.50
C ASP A 163 15.01 32.00 -0.97
N SER A 164 16.26 32.32 -0.67
CA SER A 164 17.18 31.38 -0.01
C SER A 164 16.71 30.98 1.40
N SER A 165 15.93 31.82 2.09
CA SER A 165 15.39 31.49 3.41
C SER A 165 14.32 30.39 3.39
N ASP A 166 13.79 30.06 2.22
CA ASP A 166 12.87 28.93 2.02
C ASP A 166 13.59 27.58 1.87
N CYS A 167 14.92 27.58 1.74
CA CYS A 167 15.71 26.34 1.71
C CYS A 167 15.91 25.80 3.13
N PRO A 168 15.84 24.47 3.32
CA PRO A 168 16.34 23.84 4.54
C PRO A 168 17.83 24.14 4.74
N ASP A 169 18.29 24.18 5.98
CA ASP A 169 19.71 24.45 6.33
C ASP A 169 20.68 23.45 5.67
N SER A 170 20.23 22.22 5.43
CA SER A 170 20.99 21.20 4.72
C SER A 170 21.22 21.52 3.24
N GLY A 171 20.44 22.44 2.66
CA GLY A 171 20.38 22.70 1.23
C GLY A 171 19.55 21.68 0.44
N TYR A 172 18.90 20.71 1.09
CA TYR A 172 18.14 19.65 0.45
C TYR A 172 16.74 19.50 1.05
N PHE A 173 15.75 19.34 0.18
CA PHE A 173 14.43 18.84 0.56
C PHE A 173 14.44 17.32 0.52
N ASN A 174 13.95 16.68 1.58
CA ASN A 174 13.76 15.24 1.65
C ASN A 174 12.27 14.94 1.73
N PHE A 175 11.74 14.07 0.89
CA PHE A 175 10.31 13.75 0.87
C PHE A 175 10.11 12.26 1.12
N ASN A 176 9.18 11.91 2.02
CA ASN A 176 8.66 10.55 2.05
C ASN A 176 7.86 10.32 0.76
N THR A 177 8.31 9.35 -0.03
CA THR A 177 7.93 9.24 -1.43
C THR A 177 7.51 7.83 -1.77
N LEU A 178 6.29 7.69 -2.26
CA LEU A 178 5.79 6.46 -2.86
C LEU A 178 6.03 6.50 -4.37
N VAL A 179 6.60 5.42 -4.88
CA VAL A 179 6.89 5.21 -6.30
C VAL A 179 6.13 3.99 -6.81
N VAL A 180 5.75 4.06 -8.09
CA VAL A 180 5.11 2.94 -8.78
C VAL A 180 5.90 2.62 -10.03
N PHE A 181 6.35 1.37 -10.14
CA PHE A 181 6.97 0.81 -11.34
C PHE A 181 5.99 -0.09 -12.08
N ASP A 182 5.90 0.06 -13.39
CA ASP A 182 5.14 -0.84 -14.26
C ASP A 182 5.88 -2.17 -14.52
N ARG A 183 5.25 -3.05 -15.29
CA ARG A 183 5.73 -4.41 -15.59
C ARG A 183 7.08 -4.42 -16.31
N GLU A 184 7.43 -3.34 -17.02
CA GLU A 184 8.73 -3.17 -17.67
C GLU A 184 9.80 -2.63 -16.72
N GLY A 185 9.45 -2.23 -15.49
CA GLY A 185 10.32 -1.56 -14.53
C GLY A 185 10.42 -0.05 -14.75
N THR A 186 9.50 0.56 -15.49
CA THR A 186 9.46 2.01 -15.73
C THR A 186 8.69 2.71 -14.61
N LEU A 187 9.25 3.80 -14.08
CA LEU A 187 8.56 4.65 -13.11
C LEU A 187 7.35 5.33 -13.79
N VAL A 188 6.15 5.02 -13.31
CA VAL A 188 4.88 5.55 -13.86
C VAL A 188 4.15 6.48 -12.92
N ALA A 189 4.44 6.43 -11.61
CA ALA A 189 3.91 7.38 -10.64
C ALA A 189 4.91 7.67 -9.51
N ARG A 190 4.81 8.89 -8.97
CA ARG A 190 5.55 9.35 -7.80
C ARG A 190 4.60 10.22 -6.97
N TYR A 191 4.50 9.94 -5.69
CA TYR A 191 3.66 10.65 -4.73
C TYR A 191 4.52 11.10 -3.55
N TYR A 192 4.41 12.37 -3.16
CA TYR A 192 5.04 12.88 -1.93
C TYR A 192 3.98 12.91 -0.83
N LYS A 193 4.31 12.33 0.34
CA LYS A 193 3.48 12.42 1.54
C LYS A 193 3.17 13.88 1.86
N ARG A 194 1.89 14.20 2.08
CA ARG A 194 1.40 15.58 2.29
C ARG A 194 1.40 15.96 3.76
N HIS A 195 1.23 14.99 4.65
CA HIS A 195 1.11 15.16 6.09
C HIS A 195 2.16 14.28 6.80
N PRO A 196 3.43 14.71 6.88
CA PRO A 196 4.44 13.98 7.65
C PRO A 196 4.05 13.86 9.14
N PHE A 197 4.20 12.66 9.70
CA PHE A 197 3.87 12.34 11.07
C PHE A 197 5.02 12.74 12.01
N THR A 198 4.92 13.93 12.60
CA THR A 198 5.93 14.48 13.52
C THR A 198 5.65 13.96 14.94
N PRO A 199 6.66 13.51 15.71
CA PRO A 199 8.11 13.65 15.50
C PRO A 199 8.82 12.54 14.72
N LEU A 200 8.13 11.47 14.32
CA LEU A 200 8.76 10.28 13.71
C LEU A 200 9.37 10.53 12.33
N GLU A 201 8.88 11.54 11.61
CA GLU A 201 9.38 11.94 10.29
C GLU A 201 10.22 13.21 10.33
N LYS A 202 11.03 13.39 11.38
CA LYS A 202 11.95 14.52 11.49
C LYS A 202 12.83 14.67 10.24
N GLY A 203 12.92 15.88 9.70
CA GLY A 203 13.70 16.19 8.50
C GLY A 203 13.02 15.88 7.16
N ILE A 204 11.81 15.29 7.18
CA ILE A 204 10.96 15.19 5.99
C ILE A 204 10.28 16.55 5.74
N SER A 205 10.33 16.98 4.49
CA SER A 205 9.73 18.20 3.96
C SER A 205 8.29 17.95 3.53
N THR A 206 7.42 18.93 3.76
CA THR A 206 6.05 18.93 3.23
C THR A 206 6.03 19.49 1.80
N PRO A 207 5.41 18.81 0.81
CA PRO A 207 5.35 19.32 -0.55
C PRO A 207 4.47 20.58 -0.65
N LYS A 208 5.06 21.72 -1.05
CA LYS A 208 4.32 22.98 -1.27
C LYS A 208 3.30 22.90 -2.42
N TYR A 209 3.54 22.00 -3.38
CA TYR A 209 2.70 21.76 -4.55
C TYR A 209 2.49 20.26 -4.73
N PRO A 210 1.60 19.64 -3.93
CA PRO A 210 1.35 18.21 -4.00
C PRO A 210 0.81 17.80 -5.37
N GLU A 211 1.37 16.74 -5.92
CA GLU A 211 0.94 16.14 -7.19
C GLU A 211 0.12 14.88 -6.91
N ARG A 212 -0.95 14.71 -7.70
CA ARG A 212 -1.75 13.48 -7.64
C ARG A 212 -1.06 12.38 -8.44
N ALA A 213 -1.02 11.19 -7.87
CA ALA A 213 -0.45 10.01 -8.49
C ALA A 213 -1.58 9.08 -8.95
N TYR A 214 -1.57 8.74 -10.24
CA TYR A 214 -2.50 7.79 -10.82
C TYR A 214 -1.79 6.91 -11.84
N PHE A 215 -2.15 5.64 -11.85
CA PHE A 215 -1.65 4.67 -12.82
C PHE A 215 -2.75 3.67 -13.16
N LYS A 216 -2.54 2.91 -14.23
CA LYS A 216 -3.53 1.98 -14.77
C LYS A 216 -2.83 0.72 -15.22
N ASP A 217 -3.42 -0.43 -14.89
CA ASP A 217 -3.01 -1.75 -15.35
C ASP A 217 -4.24 -2.47 -15.90
N GLY A 218 -4.25 -2.79 -17.21
CA GLY A 218 -5.40 -3.40 -17.88
C GLY A 218 -6.70 -2.64 -17.62
N SER A 219 -7.63 -3.26 -16.88
CA SER A 219 -8.91 -2.67 -16.50
C SER A 219 -8.93 -2.03 -15.11
N CYS A 220 -7.88 -2.22 -14.28
CA CYS A 220 -7.75 -1.59 -12.97
C CYS A 220 -7.04 -0.23 -13.04
N SER A 221 -7.54 0.74 -12.28
CA SER A 221 -6.96 2.08 -12.19
C SER A 221 -6.80 2.47 -10.74
N TYR A 222 -5.61 2.94 -10.38
CA TYR A 222 -5.28 3.21 -9.00
C TYR A 222 -4.91 4.68 -8.80
N THR A 223 -5.15 5.16 -7.59
CA THR A 223 -4.37 6.25 -6.99
C THR A 223 -3.51 5.68 -5.85
N THR A 224 -2.63 6.49 -5.28
CA THR A 224 -1.69 6.06 -4.24
C THR A 224 -1.86 6.93 -3.01
N ASP A 225 -1.56 6.37 -1.84
CA ASP A 225 -1.54 7.12 -0.60
C ASP A 225 -0.47 6.61 0.37
N ILE A 226 -0.08 7.41 1.37
CA ILE A 226 0.99 7.05 2.32
C ILE A 226 0.59 7.38 3.77
N GLY A 227 0.55 6.35 4.62
CA GLY A 227 0.33 6.46 6.06
C GLY A 227 -0.69 7.53 6.46
N PHE A 228 -0.24 8.49 7.26
CA PHE A 228 -1.09 9.51 7.86
C PHE A 228 -1.94 10.32 6.88
N ASP A 229 -1.56 10.44 5.59
CA ASP A 229 -2.35 11.13 4.57
C ASP A 229 -3.77 10.55 4.42
N PHE A 230 -3.94 9.25 4.68
CA PHE A 230 -5.20 8.52 4.51
C PHE A 230 -6.36 9.07 5.35
N LEU A 231 -6.03 9.78 6.44
CA LEU A 231 -6.99 10.45 7.33
C LEU A 231 -7.42 11.84 6.85
N PHE A 232 -6.82 12.37 5.78
CA PHE A 232 -7.07 13.72 5.31
C PHE A 232 -7.96 13.74 4.06
N ASN A 233 -8.68 14.87 3.89
CA ASN A 233 -9.62 15.07 2.78
C ASN A 233 -8.95 15.00 1.39
N ASP A 234 -7.63 15.24 1.34
CA ASP A 234 -6.80 15.11 0.14
C ASP A 234 -6.96 13.77 -0.59
N SER A 235 -6.96 12.67 0.17
CA SER A 235 -7.07 11.30 -0.38
C SER A 235 -8.44 11.05 -1.00
N PHE A 236 -9.49 11.58 -0.37
CA PHE A 236 -10.83 11.58 -0.92
C PHE A 236 -10.94 12.42 -2.20
N ILE A 237 -10.35 13.62 -2.21
CA ILE A 237 -10.33 14.50 -3.38
C ILE A 237 -9.65 13.79 -4.57
N ASP A 238 -8.59 13.03 -4.34
CA ASP A 238 -7.86 12.33 -5.40
C ASP A 238 -8.73 11.26 -6.08
N ILE A 239 -9.55 10.54 -5.31
CA ILE A 239 -10.54 9.61 -5.89
C ILE A 239 -11.61 10.36 -6.67
N GLN A 240 -12.13 11.46 -6.14
CA GLN A 240 -13.19 12.24 -6.78
C GLN A 240 -12.75 12.87 -8.10
N LYS A 241 -11.50 13.35 -8.17
CA LYS A 241 -10.95 13.98 -9.39
C LYS A 241 -10.74 12.99 -10.53
N ARG A 242 -10.67 11.67 -10.25
CA ARG A 242 -10.58 10.63 -11.28
C ARG A 242 -11.63 9.55 -11.02
N PRO A 243 -12.89 9.76 -11.47
CA PRO A 243 -14.01 8.86 -11.17
C PRO A 243 -13.86 7.41 -11.63
N ARG A 244 -12.91 7.11 -12.53
CA ARG A 244 -12.59 5.75 -12.99
C ARG A 244 -11.58 5.01 -12.11
N THR A 245 -11.05 5.62 -11.05
CA THR A 245 -10.16 4.95 -10.09
C THR A 245 -10.93 3.83 -9.38
N THR A 246 -10.45 2.60 -9.51
CA THR A 246 -11.05 1.39 -8.93
C THR A 246 -10.48 1.05 -7.56
N GLY A 247 -9.25 1.49 -7.28
CA GLY A 247 -8.63 1.28 -5.97
C GLY A 247 -7.56 2.29 -5.57
N VAL A 248 -7.06 2.11 -4.34
CA VAL A 248 -5.96 2.86 -3.75
C VAL A 248 -4.88 1.87 -3.35
N SER A 249 -3.65 2.08 -3.83
CA SER A 249 -2.48 1.39 -3.31
C SER A 249 -1.90 2.19 -2.14
N TYR A 250 -1.85 1.61 -0.96
CA TYR A 250 -1.60 2.30 0.29
C TYR A 250 -0.50 1.59 1.09
N GLY A 251 0.72 2.14 1.01
CA GLY A 251 1.79 1.76 1.92
C GLY A 251 1.67 2.59 3.19
N ASN A 252 1.66 1.97 4.35
CA ASN A 252 1.57 2.66 5.62
C ASN A 252 2.53 2.09 6.66
N TRP A 253 2.73 2.89 7.70
CA TRP A 253 3.35 2.50 8.95
C TRP A 253 2.40 2.99 10.04
N TRP A 254 1.32 2.23 10.23
CA TRP A 254 0.23 2.61 11.12
C TRP A 254 0.58 2.28 12.56
N PHE A 255 0.09 3.09 13.49
CA PHE A 255 0.22 2.84 14.92
C PHE A 255 -1.18 2.76 15.50
N ASP A 256 -1.54 1.63 16.07
CA ASP A 256 -2.87 1.39 16.60
C ASP A 256 -3.09 2.20 17.88
N HIS A 257 -4.18 2.97 17.87
CA HIS A 257 -4.67 3.69 19.05
C HIS A 257 -5.96 3.06 19.54
N THR A 258 -6.12 2.88 20.84
CA THR A 258 -7.45 2.60 21.41
C THR A 258 -8.26 3.90 21.42
N PRO A 259 -9.58 3.86 21.24
CA PRO A 259 -10.43 2.67 21.01
C PRO A 259 -10.25 2.04 19.63
N LEU A 260 -10.70 0.78 19.48
CA LEU A 260 -10.50 -0.12 18.32
C LEU A 260 -10.73 0.50 16.94
N HIS A 261 -11.55 1.55 16.81
CA HIS A 261 -11.81 2.19 15.53
C HIS A 261 -10.63 2.99 14.97
N TYR A 262 -9.58 3.25 15.78
CA TYR A 262 -8.30 3.78 15.29
C TYR A 262 -7.27 2.67 15.01
N PHE A 263 -7.68 1.41 15.05
CA PHE A 263 -6.82 0.32 14.60
C PHE A 263 -6.77 0.34 13.07
N SER A 264 -5.66 -0.16 12.51
CA SER A 264 -5.41 -0.21 11.06
C SER A 264 -6.57 -0.86 10.30
N ILE A 265 -6.95 -2.08 10.68
CA ILE A 265 -7.97 -2.88 9.98
C ILE A 265 -9.35 -2.20 9.97
N PRO A 266 -9.96 -1.80 11.11
CA PRO A 266 -11.27 -1.16 11.11
C PRO A 266 -11.27 0.18 10.37
N SER A 267 -10.23 1.01 10.58
CA SER A 267 -10.12 2.33 9.94
C SER A 267 -10.10 2.22 8.42
N GLN A 268 -9.22 1.35 7.90
CA GLN A 268 -8.97 1.20 6.47
C GLN A 268 -10.15 0.51 5.77
N GLN A 269 -10.77 -0.47 6.44
CA GLN A 269 -12.01 -1.09 5.97
C GLN A 269 -13.14 -0.07 5.87
N ALA A 270 -13.38 0.72 6.93
CA ALA A 270 -14.44 1.73 6.95
C ALA A 270 -14.24 2.76 5.83
N TRP A 271 -12.98 3.16 5.59
CA TRP A 271 -12.64 4.08 4.51
C TRP A 271 -12.94 3.50 3.12
N SER A 272 -12.58 2.23 2.87
CA SER A 272 -12.90 1.54 1.61
C SER A 272 -14.40 1.46 1.36
N LEU A 273 -15.17 1.07 2.38
CA LEU A 273 -16.63 0.96 2.32
C LEU A 273 -17.29 2.31 2.03
N THR A 274 -16.85 3.36 2.73
CA THR A 274 -17.39 4.72 2.61
C THR A 274 -17.09 5.33 1.24
N ASN A 275 -15.85 5.19 0.77
CA ASN A 275 -15.39 5.84 -0.46
C ASN A 275 -15.60 5.00 -1.72
N LYS A 276 -16.12 3.78 -1.58
CA LYS A 276 -16.47 2.85 -2.67
C LYS A 276 -15.30 2.63 -3.65
N VAL A 277 -14.13 2.38 -3.09
CA VAL A 277 -12.91 1.97 -3.80
C VAL A 277 -12.23 0.82 -3.07
N THR A 278 -11.56 -0.05 -3.81
CA THR A 278 -10.70 -1.08 -3.20
C THR A 278 -9.51 -0.40 -2.51
N VAL A 279 -9.13 -0.87 -1.32
CA VAL A 279 -7.92 -0.40 -0.63
C VAL A 279 -6.97 -1.58 -0.49
N LEU A 280 -5.75 -1.41 -1.02
CA LEU A 280 -4.64 -2.34 -0.88
C LEU A 280 -3.70 -1.78 0.18
N SER A 281 -3.84 -2.25 1.41
CA SER A 281 -3.10 -1.74 2.56
C SER A 281 -1.97 -2.67 2.97
N SER A 282 -0.77 -2.10 3.08
CA SER A 282 0.46 -2.81 3.44
C SER A 282 1.15 -2.03 4.56
N ASP A 283 1.28 -2.68 5.71
CA ASP A 283 1.82 -2.10 6.95
C ASP A 283 3.15 -2.77 7.36
N VAL A 284 3.90 -2.11 8.20
CA VAL A 284 5.02 -2.70 8.92
C VAL A 284 4.48 -3.62 10.02
N HIS A 285 5.20 -4.70 10.31
CA HIS A 285 4.95 -5.61 11.41
C HIS A 285 5.94 -5.33 12.55
N ALA A 286 5.60 -4.35 13.38
CA ALA A 286 6.30 -4.03 14.63
C ALA A 286 5.27 -3.91 15.78
N PRO A 287 4.73 -5.04 16.29
CA PRO A 287 3.76 -5.05 17.39
C PRO A 287 4.16 -4.25 18.63
N ASN A 288 5.45 -4.22 18.97
CA ASN A 288 5.99 -3.42 20.06
C ASN A 288 5.80 -1.90 19.90
N LEU A 289 5.52 -1.45 18.69
CA LEU A 289 5.25 -0.04 18.37
C LEU A 289 3.77 0.25 18.12
N ALA A 290 2.87 -0.73 18.30
CA ALA A 290 1.48 -0.70 17.84
C ALA A 290 1.32 -0.85 16.32
N SER A 291 2.33 -1.33 15.58
CA SER A 291 2.28 -1.38 14.12
C SER A 291 2.08 -2.80 13.62
N LEU A 292 0.89 -3.07 13.08
CA LEU A 292 0.53 -4.23 12.29
C LEU A 292 -0.85 -4.01 11.65
N GLY A 293 -1.19 -4.83 10.66
CA GLY A 293 -2.52 -4.85 10.10
C GLY A 293 -2.55 -4.40 8.65
N SER A 294 -2.20 -5.35 7.80
CA SER A 294 -2.33 -5.25 6.35
C SER A 294 -3.61 -5.93 5.87
N GLY A 295 -4.13 -5.50 4.73
CA GLY A 295 -5.34 -6.10 4.18
C GLY A 295 -5.75 -5.60 2.81
N ILE A 296 -6.66 -6.36 2.21
CA ILE A 296 -7.35 -6.01 0.97
C ILE A 296 -8.82 -5.80 1.32
N TYR A 297 -9.29 -4.58 1.10
CA TYR A 297 -10.67 -4.18 1.41
C TYR A 297 -11.40 -3.86 0.12
N ILE A 298 -12.59 -4.45 -0.06
CA ILE A 298 -13.40 -4.31 -1.26
C ILE A 298 -14.72 -3.58 -0.93
N PRO A 299 -15.16 -2.60 -1.75
CA PRO A 299 -16.44 -1.95 -1.58
C PRO A 299 -17.61 -2.93 -1.47
N GLY A 300 -18.45 -2.73 -0.46
CA GLY A 300 -19.61 -3.59 -0.20
C GLY A 300 -19.29 -4.99 0.34
N LYS A 301 -18.01 -5.34 0.56
CA LYS A 301 -17.58 -6.60 1.19
C LYS A 301 -16.77 -6.40 2.47
N GLY A 302 -16.10 -5.26 2.62
CA GLY A 302 -15.18 -5.02 3.73
C GLY A 302 -13.85 -5.72 3.51
N ALA A 303 -13.20 -6.18 4.58
CA ALA A 303 -11.98 -6.98 4.48
C ALA A 303 -12.27 -8.34 3.83
N VAL A 304 -11.65 -8.61 2.69
CA VAL A 304 -11.73 -9.93 2.04
C VAL A 304 -10.59 -10.85 2.45
N ILE A 305 -9.45 -10.25 2.81
CA ILE A 305 -8.33 -10.89 3.47
C ILE A 305 -7.59 -9.81 4.25
N TYR A 306 -7.17 -10.11 5.46
CA TYR A 306 -6.38 -9.24 6.30
C TYR A 306 -5.50 -10.06 7.24
N SER A 307 -4.42 -9.45 7.74
CA SER A 307 -3.68 -9.96 8.88
C SER A 307 -3.89 -9.04 10.06
N TYR A 308 -3.98 -9.62 11.25
CA TYR A 308 -3.96 -8.87 12.49
C TYR A 308 -3.57 -9.80 13.65
N ASN A 309 -2.31 -10.24 13.68
CA ASN A 309 -1.77 -11.09 14.73
C ASN A 309 -0.33 -10.70 15.06
N PRO A 310 0.02 -10.37 16.32
CA PRO A 310 1.34 -9.86 16.70
C PRO A 310 2.41 -10.96 16.84
N ASP A 311 2.54 -11.82 15.82
CA ASP A 311 3.40 -13.00 15.84
C ASP A 311 4.87 -12.77 15.46
N GLY A 312 5.23 -11.55 15.04
CA GLY A 312 6.59 -11.23 14.62
C GLY A 312 6.98 -11.87 13.30
N ARG A 313 6.02 -12.12 12.40
CA ARG A 313 6.25 -12.73 11.07
C ARG A 313 5.84 -11.79 9.95
N SER A 314 6.60 -11.81 8.85
CA SER A 314 6.18 -11.13 7.62
C SER A 314 5.08 -11.92 6.94
N LYS A 315 4.18 -11.26 6.20
CA LYS A 315 2.99 -11.89 5.65
C LYS A 315 2.68 -11.37 4.25
N LEU A 316 2.28 -12.26 3.36
CA LEU A 316 1.81 -11.92 2.02
C LEU A 316 0.35 -12.29 1.88
N LEU A 317 -0.50 -11.29 1.60
CA LEU A 317 -1.93 -11.46 1.40
C LEU A 317 -2.27 -11.19 -0.06
N ILE A 318 -2.97 -12.11 -0.70
CA ILE A 318 -3.32 -12.04 -2.13
C ILE A 318 -4.82 -12.20 -2.29
N SER A 319 -5.42 -11.43 -3.21
CA SER A 319 -6.81 -11.63 -3.63
C SER A 319 -7.06 -11.03 -5.02
N ASN A 320 -8.02 -11.61 -5.73
CA ASN A 320 -8.63 -10.96 -6.89
C ASN A 320 -9.50 -9.79 -6.45
N ILE A 321 -9.31 -8.65 -7.09
CA ILE A 321 -10.02 -7.39 -6.82
C ILE A 321 -10.84 -6.94 -8.03
N PRO A 322 -11.99 -6.28 -7.83
CA PRO A 322 -12.88 -5.91 -8.92
C PRO A 322 -12.28 -4.80 -9.77
N THR A 323 -12.56 -4.86 -11.08
CA THR A 323 -12.28 -3.76 -12.02
C THR A 323 -13.33 -2.64 -12.00
N SER A 324 -14.30 -2.71 -11.07
CA SER A 324 -15.39 -1.74 -10.94
C SER A 324 -15.60 -1.27 -9.50
N LYS A 325 -16.04 -0.02 -9.34
CA LYS A 325 -16.28 0.61 -8.03
C LYS A 325 -17.40 -0.02 -7.21
N SER A 326 -18.32 -0.74 -7.84
CA SER A 326 -19.46 -1.33 -7.14
C SER A 326 -19.09 -2.56 -6.32
N GLY A 327 -17.86 -3.08 -6.45
CA GLY A 327 -17.49 -4.37 -5.85
C GLY A 327 -18.26 -5.55 -6.42
N ALA A 328 -19.11 -5.31 -7.42
CA ALA A 328 -19.99 -6.30 -8.02
C ALA A 328 -19.20 -7.20 -8.98
N GLY A 329 -19.55 -8.48 -8.97
CA GLY A 329 -19.00 -9.47 -9.91
C GLY A 329 -17.94 -10.42 -9.34
N LEU A 330 -17.56 -10.28 -8.08
CA LEU A 330 -16.74 -11.28 -7.37
C LEU A 330 -17.55 -11.90 -6.22
N ASP A 331 -17.79 -13.21 -6.32
CA ASP A 331 -18.26 -14.02 -5.20
C ASP A 331 -17.06 -14.51 -4.35
N LYS A 332 -17.34 -15.24 -3.26
CA LYS A 332 -16.29 -15.69 -2.33
C LYS A 332 -15.23 -16.56 -3.01
N ASN A 333 -15.62 -17.39 -3.99
CA ASN A 333 -14.69 -18.26 -4.69
C ASN A 333 -13.83 -17.47 -5.69
N ALA A 334 -14.43 -16.49 -6.36
CA ALA A 334 -13.74 -15.63 -7.30
C ALA A 334 -12.68 -14.71 -6.66
N LEU A 335 -12.77 -14.48 -5.34
CA LEU A 335 -11.73 -13.73 -4.59
C LEU A 335 -10.39 -14.47 -4.56
N ASP A 336 -10.40 -15.80 -4.61
CA ASP A 336 -9.21 -16.68 -4.63
C ASP A 336 -8.10 -16.18 -3.69
N THR A 337 -8.46 -16.02 -2.41
CA THR A 337 -7.59 -15.44 -1.39
C THR A 337 -6.46 -16.38 -1.02
N LYS A 338 -5.24 -15.85 -0.88
CA LYS A 338 -4.08 -16.60 -0.38
C LYS A 338 -3.40 -15.84 0.74
N PHE A 339 -3.07 -16.54 1.82
CA PHE A 339 -2.38 -16.00 2.98
C PHE A 339 -1.08 -16.77 3.17
N PHE A 340 0.06 -16.09 3.24
CA PHE A 340 1.34 -16.72 3.50
C PHE A 340 2.05 -16.06 4.67
N TYR A 341 2.62 -16.87 5.56
CA TYR A 341 3.68 -16.45 6.46
C TYR A 341 5.03 -16.56 5.75
N ILE A 342 5.89 -15.58 6.00
CA ILE A 342 7.28 -15.53 5.55
C ILE A 342 8.16 -15.34 6.79
N ASP A 343 8.88 -16.40 7.16
CA ASP A 343 9.80 -16.42 8.31
C ASP A 343 11.14 -15.74 7.98
N ASP A 344 11.93 -15.43 9.00
CA ASP A 344 13.23 -14.75 8.83
C ASP A 344 14.29 -15.61 8.13
N ASP A 345 14.09 -16.92 8.05
CA ASP A 345 14.92 -17.87 7.29
C ASP A 345 14.39 -18.12 5.86
N ASP A 346 13.49 -17.26 5.39
CA ASP A 346 12.78 -17.33 4.12
C ASP A 346 11.84 -18.53 3.96
N THR A 347 11.55 -19.27 5.05
CA THR A 347 10.52 -20.31 5.03
C THR A 347 9.15 -19.70 4.77
N VAL A 348 8.43 -20.27 3.79
CA VAL A 348 7.09 -19.84 3.40
C VAL A 348 6.07 -20.90 3.81
N THR A 349 5.04 -20.48 4.54
CA THR A 349 3.91 -21.35 4.92
C THR A 349 2.59 -20.73 4.44
N GLU A 350 1.84 -21.44 3.60
CA GLU A 350 0.47 -21.04 3.26
C GLU A 350 -0.48 -21.37 4.42
N LEU A 351 -1.22 -20.36 4.88
CA LEU A 351 -2.27 -20.53 5.87
C LEU A 351 -3.59 -20.84 5.17
N ASN A 352 -4.20 -21.97 5.53
CA ASN A 352 -5.54 -22.32 5.12
C ASN A 352 -6.53 -21.95 6.23
N GLY A 353 -7.35 -20.92 6.00
CA GLY A 353 -8.36 -20.46 6.94
C GLY A 353 -8.06 -19.07 7.52
N GLU A 354 -8.60 -18.81 8.70
CA GLU A 354 -8.38 -17.54 9.40
C GLU A 354 -7.07 -17.58 10.19
N GLU A 355 -6.42 -16.42 10.27
CA GLU A 355 -5.24 -16.23 11.09
C GLU A 355 -5.57 -16.44 12.59
N PRO A 356 -4.75 -17.22 13.33
CA PRO A 356 -4.89 -17.32 14.77
C PRO A 356 -4.83 -15.95 15.42
N ARG A 357 -5.69 -15.72 16.41
CA ARG A 357 -5.70 -14.49 17.20
C ARG A 357 -5.07 -14.75 18.55
N ASP A 358 -3.84 -14.27 18.75
CA ASP A 358 -3.13 -14.35 20.02
C ASP A 358 -2.94 -12.94 20.60
N PHE A 359 -4.04 -12.36 21.09
CA PHE A 359 -4.04 -11.05 21.73
C PHE A 359 -3.98 -11.22 23.24
N LYS A 360 -3.08 -10.46 23.87
CA LYS A 360 -3.13 -10.23 25.31
C LYS A 360 -4.36 -9.36 25.63
N GLU A 361 -4.95 -9.60 26.80
CA GLU A 361 -6.09 -8.81 27.32
C GLU A 361 -5.73 -7.33 27.45
N GLU A 362 -4.47 -7.03 27.73
CA GLU A 362 -3.95 -5.67 27.87
C GLU A 362 -2.95 -5.36 26.74
N CYS A 363 -3.13 -4.22 26.07
CA CYS A 363 -2.18 -3.69 25.09
C CYS A 363 -1.70 -2.25 25.39
N GLY A 364 -2.33 -1.52 26.32
CA GLY A 364 -2.07 -0.08 26.51
C GLY A 364 -0.66 0.26 26.99
N GLU A 365 0.05 1.13 26.25
CA GLU A 365 1.41 1.57 26.61
C GLU A 365 1.54 2.18 28.01
N ASN A 366 0.54 2.91 28.49
CA ASN A 366 0.60 3.52 29.83
C ASN A 366 0.55 2.48 30.95
N VAL A 367 -0.02 1.29 30.67
CA VAL A 367 -0.11 0.19 31.63
C VAL A 367 1.14 -0.69 31.54
N LEU A 368 1.64 -0.88 30.33
CA LEU A 368 2.59 -1.93 29.99
C LEU A 368 4.04 -1.45 29.79
N GLY A 369 4.23 -0.13 29.62
CA GLY A 369 5.52 0.47 29.29
C GLY A 369 5.84 0.44 27.79
N MET A 370 6.79 1.29 27.39
CA MET A 370 7.10 1.56 25.97
C MET A 370 8.09 0.61 25.30
N ASN A 371 8.83 -0.23 26.04
CA ASN A 371 9.95 -0.95 25.43
C ASN A 371 10.12 -2.39 25.93
N PRO A 372 9.32 -3.33 25.41
CA PRO A 372 9.74 -4.70 25.38
C PRO A 372 10.81 -4.87 24.28
N SER A 373 11.94 -5.51 24.61
CA SER A 373 12.93 -5.92 23.61
C SER A 373 12.39 -6.92 22.58
N SER A 374 11.16 -7.41 22.76
CA SER A 374 10.50 -8.36 21.85
C SER A 374 9.62 -7.64 20.84
N LEU A 375 9.91 -7.83 19.55
CA LEU A 375 9.06 -7.36 18.45
C LEU A 375 7.66 -7.99 18.44
N THR A 376 7.43 -9.08 19.16
CA THR A 376 6.12 -9.76 19.24
C THR A 376 5.22 -9.25 20.37
N ASP A 377 5.73 -8.39 21.25
CA ASP A 377 4.95 -7.92 22.39
C ASP A 377 4.08 -6.72 21.99
N TYR A 378 2.80 -6.96 21.75
CA TYR A 378 1.89 -5.94 21.23
C TYR A 378 1.62 -4.82 22.25
N ARG A 379 1.92 -3.57 21.85
CA ARG A 379 1.68 -2.36 22.65
C ARG A 379 0.85 -1.37 21.84
N CYS A 380 -0.42 -1.17 22.17
CA CYS A 380 -1.28 -0.18 21.55
C CYS A 380 -1.15 1.20 22.24
N LYS A 381 -1.26 2.28 21.46
CA LYS A 381 -1.35 3.64 21.97
C LYS A 381 -2.73 3.84 22.61
N GLN A 382 -2.83 4.64 23.66
CA GLN A 382 -4.13 4.99 24.26
C GLN A 382 -4.52 6.41 23.86
N THR A 383 -5.73 6.57 23.30
CA THR A 383 -6.31 7.91 23.07
C THR A 383 -6.83 8.49 24.38
N GLU A 384 -6.79 9.82 24.51
CA GLU A 384 -7.41 10.55 25.61
C GLU A 384 -8.94 10.43 25.57
N VAL A 385 -9.47 9.39 26.22
CA VAL A 385 -10.91 9.15 26.30
C VAL A 385 -11.65 10.20 27.12
N GLN A 386 -10.96 11.06 27.88
CA GLN A 386 -11.60 12.15 28.64
C GLN A 386 -12.30 13.18 27.73
N GLN A 387 -11.98 13.20 26.44
CA GLN A 387 -12.61 14.08 25.45
C GLN A 387 -14.01 13.59 25.00
N TYR A 388 -14.41 12.39 25.41
CA TYR A 388 -15.68 11.77 25.03
C TYR A 388 -16.72 11.88 26.15
N THR A 389 -17.99 11.86 25.76
CA THR A 389 -19.11 11.70 26.70
C THR A 389 -19.63 10.27 26.61
N PHE A 390 -19.54 9.53 27.70
CA PHE A 390 -19.94 8.11 27.77
C PHE A 390 -21.23 7.93 28.57
N VAL A 391 -22.00 6.89 28.25
CA VAL A 391 -23.20 6.51 29.01
C VAL A 391 -23.19 5.02 29.27
N LYS A 392 -23.10 4.64 30.54
CA LYS A 392 -23.10 3.23 30.92
C LYS A 392 -24.37 2.54 30.40
N LEU A 393 -24.18 1.47 29.63
CA LEU A 393 -25.24 0.56 29.21
C LEU A 393 -25.63 -0.30 30.42
N ASN A 394 -26.90 -0.28 30.84
CA ASN A 394 -27.35 -0.96 32.06
C ASN A 394 -28.29 -2.15 31.81
N ARG A 395 -28.82 -2.27 30.59
CA ARG A 395 -29.80 -3.29 30.21
C ARG A 395 -29.24 -4.16 29.11
N THR A 396 -29.75 -5.39 28.99
CA THR A 396 -29.43 -6.29 27.87
C THR A 396 -30.08 -5.83 26.57
N GLU A 397 -31.07 -4.95 26.62
CA GLU A 397 -31.66 -4.29 25.45
C GLU A 397 -32.07 -2.87 25.84
N ASP A 398 -31.74 -1.90 25.00
CA ASP A 398 -32.19 -0.52 25.20
C ASP A 398 -32.05 0.31 23.92
N TYR A 399 -32.69 1.48 23.95
CA TYR A 399 -32.43 2.57 23.01
C TYR A 399 -31.90 3.76 23.80
N ILE A 400 -30.71 4.23 23.44
CA ILE A 400 -30.03 5.32 24.14
C ILE A 400 -29.70 6.42 23.14
N GLU A 401 -29.95 7.66 23.55
CA GLU A 401 -29.53 8.85 22.83
C GLU A 401 -28.68 9.71 23.77
N ILE A 402 -27.51 10.12 23.30
CA ILE A 402 -26.59 11.00 24.02
C ILE A 402 -26.10 12.09 23.10
N CYS A 403 -26.02 13.31 23.62
CA CYS A 403 -25.48 14.45 22.89
C CYS A 403 -24.28 15.03 23.62
N SER A 404 -23.26 15.39 22.85
CA SER A 404 -22.14 16.23 23.29
C SER A 404 -22.10 17.46 22.38
N ASN A 405 -22.43 18.62 22.95
CA ASN A 405 -22.64 19.86 22.21
C ASN A 405 -23.68 19.70 21.07
N SER A 406 -23.27 19.89 19.81
CA SER A 406 -24.13 19.79 18.63
C SER A 406 -24.10 18.42 17.95
N PHE A 407 -23.44 17.43 18.54
CA PHE A 407 -23.33 16.08 18.00
C PHE A 407 -24.08 15.09 18.89
N CYS A 408 -25.07 14.41 18.32
CA CYS A 408 -25.87 13.42 19.02
C CYS A 408 -25.65 12.03 18.40
N CYS A 409 -25.48 11.04 19.25
CA CYS A 409 -25.39 9.63 18.90
C CYS A 409 -26.62 8.91 19.42
N SER A 410 -27.17 8.00 18.62
CA SER A 410 -28.19 7.06 19.05
C SER A 410 -27.69 5.64 18.89
N LEU A 411 -27.92 4.80 19.89
CA LEU A 411 -27.60 3.38 19.89
C LEU A 411 -28.85 2.58 20.27
N GLU A 412 -29.26 1.69 19.38
CA GLU A 412 -30.20 0.61 19.66
C GLU A 412 -29.41 -0.69 19.72
N TYR A 413 -29.55 -1.46 20.80
CA TYR A 413 -28.75 -2.67 20.98
C TYR A 413 -29.52 -3.78 21.71
N GLN A 414 -29.03 -5.00 21.50
CA GLN A 414 -29.39 -6.20 22.24
C GLN A 414 -28.11 -6.99 22.52
N ALA A 415 -27.81 -7.25 23.78
CA ALA A 415 -26.63 -7.98 24.26
C ALA A 415 -27.05 -9.30 24.91
N GLU A 416 -26.21 -10.33 24.79
CA GLU A 416 -26.44 -11.63 25.42
C GLU A 416 -26.36 -11.56 26.95
N SER A 417 -25.42 -10.76 27.47
CA SER A 417 -25.30 -10.46 28.90
C SER A 417 -24.73 -9.05 29.14
N MET A 418 -24.81 -8.59 30.40
CA MET A 418 -24.26 -7.31 30.88
C MET A 418 -23.29 -7.55 32.04
N ASP A 419 -22.56 -8.67 31.98
CA ASP A 419 -21.62 -9.07 33.03
C ASP A 419 -20.34 -8.21 33.02
N GLU A 420 -20.04 -7.58 31.89
CA GLU A 420 -19.02 -6.56 31.74
C GLU A 420 -19.61 -5.14 31.78
N THR A 421 -18.74 -4.15 32.00
CA THR A 421 -19.17 -2.74 31.97
C THR A 421 -19.02 -2.18 30.58
N PHE A 422 -20.15 -1.98 29.90
CA PHE A 422 -20.22 -1.31 28.60
C PHE A 422 -20.65 0.16 28.76
N TYR A 423 -20.12 1.04 27.90
CA TYR A 423 -20.26 2.50 27.94
C TYR A 423 -20.65 3.10 26.59
#